data_AF-A0A7I8CEU9-F1
#
_entry.id   AF-A0A7I8CEU9-F1
#
_cell.length_a   1.000
_cell.length_b   1.000
_cell.length_c   1.000
_cell.angle_alpha   90.00
_cell.angle_beta   90.00
_cell.angle_gamma   90.00
#
_symmetry.space_group_name_H-M   'P 1'
#
loop_
_entity.id
_entity.type
_entity.pdbx_description
1 polymer ?
#
loop_
_entity_poly.entity_id
_entity_poly.type
_entity_poly.pdbx_seq_one_letter_code
_entity_poly.pdbx_strand_id
1 'polypeptide(L)'
;MVPRPFKAPTIPIPFHKLLKVVAIVDRSDAQTSELLEHITSEHFRVEVTDSLTRDVNEDADVGAYIALIDGTRLEAARNLAASVRALGFRTPLWALANSHRLSDLAVTGGLGEVDGYIYLGQQTPAFYAKQVIASLVKYGLSLLPPFFGGLVAYDAAANIAFDCPGHQGGQFYRKSPAGQLFFKHFGESIFRNDLCNADVNLGDLLIHEGAAADAERHAAEVFGADQTYFVLNGTSTSNKIVTGAVLKRGDLVLFDRNNHKSLHQGALVQAGAIPIFLPTSRNAFGMIGAVDWQAWDEDYLREQIRNSPLVEDRERSNAERPFRLACIQLATYDGTIYNVRKVLEKIGHLCDYVLWDEAWIGYNAFHPLFDDHSPCASTI
;
A
#
# COMPACT_ATOMS: atom_id res chain seq x y z
N MET A 1 -14.17 3.90 23.56
CA MET A 1 -13.25 5.03 23.33
C MET A 1 -13.72 5.71 22.04
N VAL A 2 -14.09 6.99 22.08
CA VAL A 2 -14.56 7.69 20.87
C VAL A 2 -13.35 7.83 19.93
N PRO A 3 -13.42 7.42 18.64
CA PRO A 3 -12.32 7.64 17.72
C PRO A 3 -12.12 9.15 17.58
N ARG A 4 -10.92 9.63 17.96
CA ARG A 4 -10.54 11.01 17.63
C ARG A 4 -10.38 11.07 16.10
N PRO A 5 -11.06 12.00 15.41
CA PRO A 5 -10.80 12.20 13.99
C PRO A 5 -9.32 12.52 13.80
N PHE A 6 -8.68 11.88 12.81
CA PHE A 6 -7.31 12.17 12.39
C PHE A 6 -7.21 13.68 12.16
N LYS A 7 -6.55 14.39 13.08
CA LYS A 7 -6.31 15.82 12.94
C LYS A 7 -5.16 15.93 11.96
N ALA A 8 -5.46 16.35 10.73
CA ALA A 8 -4.44 16.57 9.70
C ALA A 8 -3.25 17.31 10.33
N PRO A 9 -2.01 16.86 10.05
CA PRO A 9 -0.85 17.35 10.78
C PRO A 9 -0.78 18.87 10.68
N THR A 10 -0.81 19.53 11.85
CA THR A 10 -0.72 20.99 11.97
C THR A 10 0.70 21.51 11.68
N ILE A 11 1.61 20.61 11.32
CA ILE A 11 3.03 20.87 11.11
C ILE A 11 3.31 20.74 9.61
N PRO A 12 3.91 21.76 8.97
CA PRO A 12 4.05 21.82 7.52
C PRO A 12 5.02 20.76 7.01
N ILE A 13 4.49 19.76 6.31
CA ILE A 13 5.29 18.81 5.53
C ILE A 13 5.98 19.55 4.38
N PRO A 14 7.29 19.38 4.16
CA PRO A 14 8.05 20.15 3.17
C PRO A 14 7.82 19.64 1.73
N PHE A 15 6.58 19.71 1.24
CA PHE A 15 6.22 19.25 -0.12
C PHE A 15 7.02 19.94 -1.22
N HIS A 16 7.57 21.13 -0.99
CA HIS A 16 8.47 21.81 -1.93
C HIS A 16 9.75 21.01 -2.25
N LYS A 17 10.16 20.06 -1.39
CA LYS A 17 11.27 19.14 -1.64
C LYS A 17 10.83 17.82 -2.30
N LEU A 18 9.54 17.52 -2.28
CA LEU A 18 8.99 16.20 -2.62
C LEU A 18 8.21 16.23 -3.94
N LEU A 19 7.60 17.37 -4.26
CA LEU A 19 6.76 17.56 -5.43
C LEU A 19 7.19 18.80 -6.19
N LYS A 20 7.04 18.75 -7.53
CA LYS A 20 7.27 19.88 -8.43
C LYS A 20 5.99 20.39 -9.05
N VAL A 21 6.05 21.61 -9.59
CA VAL A 21 5.03 22.16 -10.49
C VAL A 21 5.51 22.04 -11.92
N VAL A 22 4.66 21.57 -12.83
CA VAL A 22 4.92 21.58 -14.27
C VAL A 22 4.10 22.69 -14.92
N ALA A 23 4.77 23.66 -15.53
CA ALA A 23 4.15 24.77 -16.25
C ALA A 23 4.36 24.59 -17.76
N ILE A 24 3.27 24.33 -18.48
CA ILE A 24 3.22 24.17 -19.93
C ILE A 24 2.73 25.48 -20.54
N VAL A 25 3.64 26.42 -20.69
CA VAL A 25 3.35 27.83 -20.99
C VAL A 25 4.40 28.40 -21.94
N ASP A 26 4.10 29.55 -22.55
CA ASP A 26 5.11 30.32 -23.27
C ASP A 26 6.03 31.04 -22.27
N ARG A 27 7.34 30.93 -22.45
CA ARG A 27 8.35 31.55 -21.59
C ARG A 27 8.43 33.07 -21.75
N SER A 28 7.82 33.63 -22.79
CA SER A 28 7.93 35.05 -23.13
C SER A 28 6.90 35.96 -22.44
N ASP A 29 5.88 35.39 -21.78
CA ASP A 29 4.85 36.17 -21.10
C ASP A 29 5.29 36.64 -19.71
N ALA A 30 5.26 37.97 -19.49
CA ALA A 30 5.78 38.60 -18.28
C ALA A 30 4.97 38.25 -17.02
N GLN A 31 3.65 38.21 -17.12
CA GLN A 31 2.78 37.89 -15.97
C GLN A 31 2.84 36.39 -15.61
N THR A 32 3.02 35.53 -16.61
CA THR A 32 3.27 34.10 -16.40
C THR A 32 4.63 33.90 -15.73
N SER A 33 5.65 34.65 -16.15
CA SER A 33 6.97 34.61 -15.52
C SER A 33 6.88 35.03 -14.04
N GLU A 34 6.16 36.12 -13.74
CA GLU A 34 5.91 36.59 -12.37
C GLU A 34 5.17 35.53 -11.51
N LEU A 35 4.17 34.85 -12.07
CA LEU A 35 3.47 33.74 -11.41
C LEU A 35 4.44 32.62 -11.00
N LEU A 36 5.29 32.19 -11.94
CA LEU A 36 6.23 31.09 -11.71
C LEU A 36 7.37 31.48 -10.76
N GLU A 37 7.79 32.74 -10.79
CA GLU A 37 8.74 33.31 -9.83
C GLU A 37 8.18 33.29 -8.41
N HIS A 38 6.90 33.64 -8.22
CA HIS A 38 6.26 33.52 -6.92
C HIS A 38 6.23 32.08 -6.42
N ILE A 39 5.96 31.09 -7.28
CA ILE A 39 6.00 29.67 -6.90
C ILE A 39 7.42 29.25 -6.50
N THR A 40 8.42 29.67 -7.27
CA THR A 40 9.84 29.38 -7.00
C THR A 40 10.34 30.07 -5.73
N SER A 41 9.82 31.25 -5.41
CA SER A 41 10.16 32.01 -4.18
C SER A 41 9.74 31.27 -2.90
N GLU A 42 8.75 30.39 -2.99
CA GLU A 42 8.30 29.48 -1.94
C GLU A 42 9.05 28.13 -1.98
N HIS A 43 10.20 28.09 -2.68
CA HIS A 43 11.13 26.97 -2.81
C HIS A 43 10.63 25.74 -3.59
N PHE A 44 9.50 25.84 -4.28
CA PHE A 44 9.04 24.77 -5.16
C PHE A 44 9.88 24.70 -6.44
N ARG A 45 10.21 23.47 -6.87
CA ARG A 45 10.78 23.24 -8.19
C ARG A 45 9.69 23.47 -9.24
N VAL A 46 9.97 24.33 -10.23
CA VAL A 46 9.10 24.57 -11.38
C VAL A 46 9.79 24.09 -12.65
N GLU A 47 9.15 23.15 -13.36
CA GLU A 47 9.56 22.71 -14.68
C GLU A 47 8.76 23.47 -15.74
N VAL A 48 9.44 24.26 -16.58
CA VAL A 48 8.78 25.06 -17.63
C VAL A 48 9.04 24.46 -19.00
N THR A 49 7.97 24.11 -19.71
CA THR A 49 8.01 23.52 -21.06
C THR A 49 6.97 24.18 -21.96
N ASP A 50 7.19 24.15 -23.27
CA ASP A 50 6.21 24.59 -24.27
C ASP A 50 5.44 23.41 -24.89
N SER A 51 5.91 22.18 -24.68
CA SER A 51 5.33 20.93 -25.19
C SER A 51 4.22 20.39 -24.29
N LEU A 52 3.06 20.14 -24.90
CA LEU A 52 1.93 19.42 -24.29
C LEU A 52 2.05 17.90 -24.40
N THR A 53 2.99 17.39 -25.21
CA THR A 53 3.29 15.96 -25.31
C THR A 53 4.18 15.56 -24.15
N ARG A 54 3.66 14.70 -23.26
CA ARG A 54 4.34 14.23 -22.05
C ARG A 54 3.84 12.84 -21.67
N ASP A 55 4.74 11.99 -21.17
CA ASP A 55 4.36 10.74 -20.54
C ASP A 55 4.01 10.99 -19.07
N VAL A 56 2.73 11.11 -18.79
CA VAL A 56 2.22 11.37 -17.44
C VAL A 56 2.42 10.17 -16.50
N ASN A 57 2.75 8.98 -17.00
CA ASN A 57 3.05 7.82 -16.15
C ASN A 57 4.44 7.94 -15.48
N GLU A 58 5.35 8.70 -16.08
CA GLU A 58 6.70 8.94 -15.56
C GLU A 58 6.75 10.18 -14.63
N ASP A 59 5.61 10.81 -14.36
CA ASP A 59 5.46 12.07 -13.63
C ASP A 59 5.04 11.90 -12.16
N ALA A 60 5.52 10.86 -11.50
CA ALA A 60 5.13 10.58 -10.12
C ALA A 60 5.45 11.71 -9.12
N ASP A 61 6.40 12.61 -9.44
CA ASP A 61 6.80 13.76 -8.61
C ASP A 61 6.03 15.06 -8.92
N VAL A 62 5.05 15.04 -9.83
CA VAL A 62 4.27 16.24 -10.18
C VAL A 62 3.14 16.46 -9.19
N GLY A 63 3.21 17.58 -8.45
CA GLY A 63 2.20 17.99 -7.49
C GLY A 63 1.16 18.97 -8.04
N ALA A 64 1.40 19.59 -9.20
CA ALA A 64 0.43 20.39 -9.94
C ALA A 64 0.89 20.64 -11.38
N TYR A 65 -0.06 20.71 -12.32
CA TYR A 65 0.16 21.22 -13.67
C TYR A 65 -0.48 22.59 -13.85
N ILE A 66 0.20 23.46 -14.59
CA ILE A 66 -0.35 24.71 -15.14
C ILE A 66 -0.23 24.59 -16.65
N ALA A 67 -1.34 24.67 -17.39
CA ALA A 67 -1.34 24.54 -18.85
C ALA A 67 -1.96 25.78 -19.50
N LEU A 68 -1.24 26.41 -20.42
CA LEU A 68 -1.76 27.48 -21.28
C LEU A 68 -2.78 26.89 -22.26
N ILE A 69 -4.02 27.39 -22.23
CA ILE A 69 -5.14 26.87 -23.03
C ILE A 69 -5.55 27.74 -24.22
N ASP A 70 -4.86 28.87 -24.45
CA ASP A 70 -5.23 29.81 -25.51
C ASP A 70 -5.02 29.23 -26.92
N GLY A 71 -5.91 29.64 -27.84
CA GLY A 71 -5.80 29.33 -29.27
C GLY A 71 -5.78 27.83 -29.59
N THR A 72 -4.76 27.40 -30.34
CA THR A 72 -4.64 26.01 -30.81
C THR A 72 -4.22 25.02 -29.73
N ARG A 73 -3.85 25.50 -28.52
CA ARG A 73 -3.39 24.64 -27.41
C ARG A 73 -4.54 23.94 -26.67
N LEU A 74 -5.78 24.43 -26.81
CA LEU A 74 -6.94 23.97 -26.04
C LEU A 74 -7.17 22.45 -26.14
N GLU A 75 -7.21 21.90 -27.35
CA GLU A 75 -7.44 20.46 -27.54
C GLU A 75 -6.30 19.60 -26.98
N ALA A 76 -5.05 20.03 -27.17
CA ALA A 76 -3.90 19.32 -26.62
C ALA A 76 -3.86 19.39 -25.08
N ALA A 77 -4.26 20.51 -24.47
CA ALA A 77 -4.39 20.65 -23.02
C ALA A 77 -5.52 19.77 -22.45
N ARG A 78 -6.63 19.59 -23.18
CA ARG A 78 -7.67 18.62 -22.80
C ARG A 78 -7.18 17.19 -22.81
N ASN A 79 -6.43 16.81 -23.86
CA ASN A 79 -5.86 15.47 -23.93
C ASN A 79 -4.90 15.20 -22.78
N LEU A 80 -4.06 16.18 -22.40
CA LEU A 80 -3.23 16.08 -21.21
C LEU A 80 -4.06 15.91 -19.94
N ALA A 81 -5.09 16.74 -19.74
CA ALA A 81 -5.95 16.65 -18.57
C ALA A 81 -6.63 15.27 -18.46
N ALA A 82 -7.16 14.76 -19.56
CA ALA A 82 -7.75 13.42 -19.63
C ALA A 82 -6.71 12.34 -19.30
N SER A 83 -5.49 12.43 -19.82
CA SER A 83 -4.40 11.50 -19.51
C SER A 83 -4.00 11.52 -18.03
N VAL A 84 -3.89 12.70 -17.41
CA VAL A 84 -3.59 12.84 -15.97
C VAL A 84 -4.70 12.21 -15.13
N ARG A 85 -5.96 12.41 -15.53
CA ARG A 85 -7.13 11.85 -14.82
C ARG A 85 -7.25 10.34 -15.00
N ALA A 86 -6.85 9.82 -16.15
CA ALA A 86 -6.83 8.38 -16.42
C ALA A 86 -5.85 7.60 -15.50
N LEU A 87 -4.87 8.27 -14.89
CA LEU A 87 -4.00 7.67 -13.87
C LEU A 87 -4.75 7.32 -12.56
N GLY A 88 -5.96 7.85 -12.36
CA GLY A 88 -6.74 7.66 -11.14
C GLY A 88 -6.37 8.61 -9.98
N PHE A 89 -5.29 9.38 -10.13
CA PHE A 89 -4.92 10.42 -9.17
C PHE A 89 -5.63 11.75 -9.45
N ARG A 90 -5.83 12.54 -8.39
CA ARG A 90 -6.39 13.89 -8.47
C ARG A 90 -5.30 14.96 -8.42
N THR A 91 -4.26 14.78 -9.23
CA THR A 91 -3.19 15.78 -9.37
C THR A 91 -3.81 17.12 -9.81
N PRO A 92 -3.55 18.24 -9.11
CA PRO A 92 -4.09 19.55 -9.44
C PRO A 92 -3.79 19.97 -10.88
N LEU A 93 -4.82 20.38 -11.62
CA LEU A 93 -4.74 20.90 -12.99
C LEU A 93 -5.25 22.34 -13.05
N TRP A 94 -4.38 23.27 -13.43
CA TRP A 94 -4.69 24.69 -13.59
C TRP A 94 -4.67 25.11 -15.05
N ALA A 95 -5.78 25.67 -15.53
CA ALA A 95 -5.87 26.21 -16.88
C ALA A 95 -5.51 27.69 -16.88
N LEU A 96 -4.44 28.06 -17.61
CA LEU A 96 -3.97 29.43 -17.75
C LEU A 96 -4.47 30.01 -19.07
N ALA A 97 -5.14 31.17 -19.02
CA ALA A 97 -5.67 31.86 -20.19
C ALA A 97 -5.26 33.34 -20.16
N ASN A 98 -4.64 33.81 -21.26
CA ASN A 98 -4.11 35.18 -21.36
C ASN A 98 -5.06 36.12 -22.11
N SER A 99 -5.86 35.60 -23.04
CA SER A 99 -6.62 36.42 -24.00
C SER A 99 -8.12 36.12 -24.11
N HIS A 100 -8.64 35.07 -23.47
CA HIS A 100 -10.05 34.68 -23.57
C HIS A 100 -10.93 35.17 -22.41
N ARG A 101 -12.15 35.61 -22.76
CA ARG A 101 -13.22 35.93 -21.80
C ARG A 101 -13.88 34.62 -21.32
N LEU A 102 -14.29 34.57 -20.06
CA LEU A 102 -15.05 33.45 -19.43
C LEU A 102 -16.23 32.92 -20.28
N SER A 103 -16.77 33.74 -21.18
CA SER A 103 -17.86 33.39 -22.09
C SER A 103 -17.53 32.28 -23.09
N ASP A 104 -16.26 32.09 -23.46
CA ASP A 104 -15.86 31.09 -24.46
C ASP A 104 -15.62 29.69 -23.85
N LEU A 105 -15.38 29.64 -22.53
CA LEU A 105 -15.08 28.41 -21.81
C LEU A 105 -16.32 27.54 -21.57
N ALA A 106 -17.48 28.16 -21.35
CA ALA A 106 -18.74 27.49 -21.06
C ALA A 106 -19.27 26.57 -22.19
N VAL A 107 -18.70 26.65 -23.39
CA VAL A 107 -19.19 25.94 -24.59
C VAL A 107 -18.38 24.68 -24.93
N THR A 108 -17.29 24.38 -24.22
CA THR A 108 -16.27 23.46 -24.77
C THR A 108 -15.99 22.17 -23.99
N GLY A 109 -16.88 21.74 -23.09
CA GLY A 109 -16.94 20.34 -22.59
C GLY A 109 -15.74 19.81 -21.77
N GLY A 110 -14.67 20.58 -21.55
CA GLY A 110 -13.46 20.16 -20.82
C GLY A 110 -13.31 20.74 -19.39
N LEU A 111 -14.31 21.47 -18.89
CA LEU A 111 -14.30 22.18 -17.60
C LEU A 111 -14.40 21.28 -16.36
N GLY A 112 -14.80 20.02 -16.50
CA GLY A 112 -14.98 19.11 -15.36
C GLY A 112 -13.69 18.61 -14.74
N GLU A 113 -12.59 18.68 -15.48
CA GLU A 113 -11.33 18.03 -15.10
C GLU A 113 -10.31 18.96 -14.45
N VAL A 114 -10.49 20.28 -14.50
CA VAL A 114 -9.53 21.25 -13.93
C VAL A 114 -9.93 21.71 -12.53
N ASP A 115 -8.93 21.97 -11.69
CA ASP A 115 -9.10 22.42 -10.32
C ASP A 115 -9.22 23.95 -10.21
N GLY A 116 -8.75 24.68 -11.21
CA GLY A 116 -8.84 26.14 -11.23
C GLY A 116 -8.41 26.79 -12.55
N TYR A 117 -8.73 28.08 -12.66
CA TYR A 117 -8.40 28.93 -13.81
C TYR A 117 -7.53 30.10 -13.40
N ILE A 118 -6.47 30.35 -14.17
CA ILE A 118 -5.54 31.46 -14.01
C ILE A 118 -5.79 32.49 -15.11
N TYR A 119 -6.30 33.66 -14.74
CA TYR A 119 -6.55 34.80 -15.63
C TYR A 119 -5.69 35.99 -15.22
N LEU A 120 -4.53 36.15 -15.84
CA LEU A 120 -3.51 37.10 -15.41
C LEU A 120 -3.92 38.59 -15.56
N GLY A 121 -5.10 38.88 -16.13
CA GLY A 121 -5.70 40.22 -16.15
C GLY A 121 -6.79 40.49 -15.10
N GLN A 122 -7.26 39.49 -14.35
CA GLN A 122 -8.34 39.66 -13.36
C GLN A 122 -7.87 39.57 -11.91
N GLN A 123 -6.73 38.93 -11.67
CA GLN A 123 -6.18 38.69 -10.34
C GLN A 123 -4.65 38.67 -10.43
N THR A 124 -3.98 38.92 -9.31
CA THR A 124 -2.52 39.04 -9.30
C THR A 124 -1.82 37.69 -9.47
N PRO A 125 -0.67 37.63 -10.17
CA PRO A 125 0.16 36.44 -10.26
C PRO A 125 0.52 35.87 -8.88
N ALA A 126 0.82 36.74 -7.91
CA ALA A 126 1.09 36.36 -6.52
C ALA A 126 -0.05 35.58 -5.85
N PHE A 127 -1.31 35.97 -6.08
CA PHE A 127 -2.45 35.25 -5.49
C PHE A 127 -2.68 33.90 -6.18
N TYR A 128 -2.56 33.84 -7.50
CA TYR A 128 -2.65 32.57 -8.21
C TYR A 128 -1.55 31.59 -7.80
N ALA A 129 -0.32 32.05 -7.60
CA ALA A 129 0.77 31.22 -7.06
C ALA A 129 0.37 30.59 -5.72
N LYS A 130 -0.23 31.37 -4.81
CA LYS A 130 -0.74 30.86 -3.53
C LYS A 130 -1.81 29.79 -3.71
N GLN A 131 -2.72 29.97 -4.67
CA GLN A 131 -3.77 28.98 -4.93
C GLN A 131 -3.20 27.68 -5.50
N VAL A 132 -2.25 27.77 -6.43
CA VAL A 132 -1.54 26.59 -6.98
C VAL A 132 -0.82 25.85 -5.86
N ILE A 133 -0.01 26.54 -5.04
CA ILE A 133 0.70 25.95 -3.91
C ILE A 133 -0.27 25.32 -2.91
N ALA A 134 -1.37 26.00 -2.57
CA ALA A 134 -2.37 25.46 -1.65
C ALA A 134 -3.01 24.18 -2.20
N SER A 135 -3.31 24.12 -3.50
CA SER A 135 -3.84 22.91 -4.15
C SER A 135 -2.82 21.77 -4.14
N LEU A 136 -1.54 22.06 -4.39
CA LEU A 136 -0.45 21.09 -4.35
C LEU A 136 -0.27 20.54 -2.94
N VAL A 137 -0.24 21.39 -1.91
CA VAL A 137 -0.11 20.94 -0.51
C VAL A 137 -1.30 20.09 -0.11
N LYS A 138 -2.53 20.48 -0.49
CA LYS A 138 -3.73 19.68 -0.24
C LYS A 138 -3.66 18.32 -0.93
N TYR A 139 -3.20 18.28 -2.17
CA TYR A 139 -2.98 17.04 -2.92
C TYR A 139 -1.92 16.16 -2.23
N GLY A 140 -0.76 16.72 -1.92
CA GLY A 140 0.31 16.01 -1.21
C GLY A 140 -0.17 15.40 0.11
N LEU A 141 -0.97 16.12 0.90
CA LEU A 141 -1.56 15.59 2.13
C LEU A 141 -2.52 14.42 1.87
N SER A 142 -3.26 14.44 0.76
CA SER A 142 -4.17 13.35 0.39
C SER A 142 -3.48 12.07 -0.07
N LEU A 143 -2.20 12.14 -0.44
CA LEU A 143 -1.40 10.99 -0.87
C LEU A 143 -0.79 10.20 0.31
N LEU A 144 -0.75 10.78 1.50
CA LEU A 144 -0.03 10.19 2.63
C LEU A 144 -0.91 9.13 3.32
N PRO A 145 -0.50 7.84 3.34
CA PRO A 145 -1.18 6.86 4.17
C PRO A 145 -0.96 7.17 5.65
N PRO A 146 -1.83 6.69 6.56
CA PRO A 146 -1.86 7.16 7.94
C PRO A 146 -0.53 7.08 8.68
N PHE A 147 0.20 5.96 8.56
CA PHE A 147 1.48 5.79 9.24
C PHE A 147 2.57 6.69 8.67
N PHE A 148 2.74 6.74 7.34
CA PHE A 148 3.76 7.59 6.72
C PHE A 148 3.49 9.07 6.96
N GLY A 149 2.21 9.50 6.86
CA GLY A 149 1.82 10.86 7.18
C GLY A 149 2.09 11.22 8.65
N GLY A 150 1.80 10.31 9.58
CA GLY A 150 2.12 10.46 11.00
C GLY A 150 3.62 10.58 11.26
N LEU A 151 4.43 9.74 10.60
CA LEU A 151 5.88 9.72 10.72
C LEU A 151 6.51 11.04 10.22
N VAL A 152 6.13 11.50 9.03
CA VAL A 152 6.64 12.76 8.46
C VAL A 152 6.21 13.97 9.28
N ALA A 153 4.99 13.94 9.83
CA ALA A 153 4.52 14.99 10.72
C ALA A 153 5.29 15.01 12.06
N TYR A 154 5.63 13.84 12.59
CA TYR A 154 6.43 13.72 13.80
C TYR A 154 7.84 14.27 13.59
N ASP A 155 8.52 13.90 12.49
CA ASP A 155 9.85 14.43 12.14
C ASP A 155 9.82 15.97 12.02
N ALA A 156 8.78 16.51 11.38
CA ALA A 156 8.60 17.95 11.22
C ALA A 156 8.39 18.70 12.56
N ALA A 157 7.98 18.02 13.63
CA ALA A 157 7.87 18.61 14.96
C ALA A 157 9.23 18.94 15.58
N ALA A 158 10.32 18.37 15.04
CA ALA A 158 11.69 18.64 15.46
C ALA A 158 11.93 18.47 16.97
N ASN A 159 11.28 17.47 17.57
CA ASN A 159 11.42 17.17 19.00
C ASN A 159 12.83 16.65 19.32
N ILE A 160 13.30 16.92 20.53
CA ILE A 160 14.55 16.35 21.06
C ILE A 160 14.21 15.06 21.80
N ALA A 161 14.76 13.94 21.32
CA ALA A 161 14.68 12.64 21.94
C ALA A 161 15.69 12.50 23.09
N PHE A 162 15.23 12.05 24.27
CA PHE A 162 16.07 11.66 25.41
C PHE A 162 15.91 10.17 25.76
N ASP A 163 15.37 9.41 24.83
CA ASP A 163 14.96 8.03 24.91
C ASP A 163 15.69 7.17 23.86
N CYS A 164 15.23 5.93 23.68
CA CYS A 164 15.63 5.07 22.57
C CYS A 164 15.18 5.67 21.23
N PRO A 165 15.87 5.38 20.12
CA PRO A 165 17.15 4.68 20.03
C PRO A 165 18.37 5.55 20.38
N GLY A 166 19.40 4.92 20.98
CA GLY A 166 20.58 5.64 21.50
C GLY A 166 21.45 6.37 20.46
N HIS A 167 21.22 6.17 19.16
CA HIS A 167 21.87 6.99 18.13
C HIS A 167 21.32 8.42 18.07
N GLN A 168 20.16 8.69 18.68
CA GLN A 168 19.50 9.99 18.81
C GLN A 168 19.40 10.74 17.47
N GLY A 169 18.63 10.21 16.52
CA GLY A 169 18.53 10.82 15.19
C GLY A 169 19.83 10.75 14.37
N GLY A 170 20.78 9.90 14.79
CA GLY A 170 22.05 9.67 14.11
C GLY A 170 23.21 10.55 14.62
N GLN A 171 22.98 11.39 15.63
CA GLN A 171 24.00 12.24 16.24
C GLN A 171 25.22 11.45 16.74
N PHE A 172 25.01 10.25 17.31
CA PHE A 172 26.12 9.46 17.85
C PHE A 172 26.94 8.75 16.77
N TYR A 173 26.35 8.44 15.61
CA TYR A 173 27.14 7.94 14.47
C TYR A 173 28.18 8.96 14.02
N ARG A 174 27.88 10.25 14.14
CA ARG A 174 28.78 11.35 13.76
C ARG A 174 30.01 11.51 14.68
N LYS A 175 30.09 10.74 15.77
CA LYS A 175 31.20 10.80 16.75
C LYS A 175 32.37 9.87 16.42
N SER A 176 32.28 9.06 15.38
CA SER A 176 33.41 8.24 14.89
C SER A 176 33.58 8.36 13.37
N PRO A 177 34.80 8.20 12.82
CA PRO A 177 35.00 8.24 11.36
C PRO A 177 34.15 7.20 10.61
N ALA A 178 34.06 5.97 11.11
CA ALA A 178 33.26 4.92 10.49
C ALA A 178 31.75 5.22 10.57
N GLY A 179 31.27 5.69 11.72
CA GLY A 179 29.88 6.09 11.89
C GLY A 179 29.51 7.30 11.03
N GLN A 180 30.43 8.24 10.80
CA GLN A 180 30.20 9.37 9.91
C GLN A 180 30.03 8.93 8.45
N LEU A 181 30.79 7.93 8.00
CA LEU A 181 30.60 7.35 6.67
C LEU A 181 29.23 6.67 6.56
N PHE A 182 28.85 5.90 7.58
CA PHE A 182 27.55 5.23 7.67
C PHE A 182 26.38 6.23 7.64
N PHE A 183 26.42 7.27 8.48
CA PHE A 183 25.41 8.31 8.54
C PHE A 183 25.24 9.05 7.20
N LYS A 184 26.36 9.40 6.55
CA LYS A 184 26.32 10.05 5.23
C LYS A 184 25.80 9.15 4.12
N HIS A 185 26.10 7.86 4.18
CA HIS A 185 25.68 6.91 3.15
C HIS A 185 24.16 6.72 3.15
N PHE A 186 23.55 6.53 4.33
CA PHE A 186 22.11 6.33 4.48
C PHE A 186 21.30 7.64 4.49
N GLY A 187 21.91 8.74 4.92
CA GLY A 187 21.25 10.04 5.02
C GLY A 187 20.49 10.22 6.34
N GLU A 188 20.37 11.48 6.76
CA GLU A 188 19.84 11.85 8.08
C GLU A 188 18.39 11.40 8.30
N SER A 189 17.54 11.48 7.28
CA SER A 189 16.11 11.18 7.39
C SER A 189 15.83 9.75 7.84
N ILE A 190 16.65 8.75 7.47
CA ILE A 190 16.46 7.38 7.95
C ILE A 190 16.60 7.32 9.48
N PHE A 191 17.62 7.97 10.03
CA PHE A 191 17.89 7.93 11.47
C PHE A 191 16.94 8.80 12.29
N ARG A 192 16.41 9.88 11.70
CA ARG A 192 15.39 10.71 12.35
C ARG A 192 14.03 10.01 12.45
N ASN A 193 13.76 9.10 11.53
CA ASN A 193 12.53 8.30 11.50
C ASN A 193 12.69 6.91 12.14
N ASP A 194 13.90 6.58 12.63
CA ASP A 194 14.14 5.41 13.49
C ASP A 194 13.82 5.78 14.94
N LEU A 195 12.56 5.58 15.30
CA LEU A 195 11.94 6.03 16.55
C LEU A 195 11.49 4.85 17.41
N CYS A 196 11.38 5.10 18.70
CA CYS A 196 10.96 4.10 19.68
C CYS A 196 9.48 4.31 20.02
N ASN A 197 8.80 3.27 20.52
CA ASN A 197 7.42 3.38 21.00
C ASN A 197 7.27 4.29 22.24
N ALA A 198 8.38 4.73 22.84
CA ALA A 198 8.39 5.79 23.84
C ALA A 198 7.83 7.12 23.30
N ASP A 199 7.84 7.32 21.98
CA ASP A 199 7.17 8.42 21.30
C ASP A 199 5.66 8.20 21.18
N VAL A 200 4.95 8.47 22.28
CA VAL A 200 3.50 8.27 22.41
C VAL A 200 2.64 8.98 21.34
N ASN A 201 3.19 9.97 20.64
CA ASN A 201 2.49 10.68 19.56
C ASN A 201 2.29 9.82 18.31
N LEU A 202 3.20 8.89 18.01
CA LEU A 202 3.08 7.99 16.86
C LEU A 202 2.21 6.77 17.20
N GLY A 203 2.08 6.46 18.48
CA GLY A 203 1.38 5.28 19.01
C GLY A 203 2.33 4.10 19.18
N ASP A 204 1.77 2.90 19.23
CA ASP A 204 2.51 1.67 19.46
C ASP A 204 1.93 0.54 18.62
N LEU A 205 2.79 -0.10 17.83
CA LEU A 205 2.43 -1.18 16.92
C LEU A 205 1.94 -2.44 17.65
N LEU A 206 2.53 -2.78 18.80
CA LEU A 206 2.27 -4.05 19.50
C LEU A 206 0.94 -4.05 20.26
N ILE A 207 0.44 -2.87 20.62
CA ILE A 207 -0.87 -2.69 21.27
C ILE A 207 -1.91 -2.07 20.34
N HIS A 208 -1.57 -1.89 19.06
CA HIS A 208 -2.46 -1.37 18.01
C HIS A 208 -3.04 0.01 18.37
N GLU A 209 -2.16 0.98 18.64
CA GLU A 209 -2.54 2.38 18.91
C GLU A 209 -1.90 3.37 17.93
N GLY A 210 -2.54 4.53 17.76
CA GLY A 210 -2.04 5.65 16.96
C GLY A 210 -1.92 5.36 15.47
N ALA A 211 -0.89 5.90 14.83
CA ALA A 211 -0.75 5.91 13.38
C ALA A 211 -0.58 4.50 12.79
N ALA A 212 -0.01 3.56 13.56
CA ALA A 212 0.11 2.16 13.15
C ALA A 212 -1.26 1.49 13.05
N ALA A 213 -2.10 1.67 14.07
CA ALA A 213 -3.47 1.12 14.08
C ALA A 213 -4.35 1.72 12.98
N ASP A 214 -4.20 3.02 12.71
CA ASP A 214 -4.90 3.70 11.62
C ASP A 214 -4.48 3.12 10.26
N ALA A 215 -3.19 2.81 10.10
CA ALA A 215 -2.68 2.19 8.89
C ALA A 215 -3.09 0.72 8.74
N GLU A 216 -3.18 -0.05 9.83
CA GLU A 216 -3.72 -1.41 9.82
C GLU A 216 -5.19 -1.42 9.38
N ARG A 217 -6.03 -0.50 9.88
CA ARG A 217 -7.42 -0.37 9.44
C ARG A 217 -7.53 0.07 7.97
N HIS A 218 -6.71 1.02 7.56
CA HIS A 218 -6.67 1.44 6.15
C HIS A 218 -6.23 0.29 5.23
N ALA A 219 -5.24 -0.50 5.63
CA ALA A 219 -4.83 -1.68 4.88
C ALA A 219 -5.93 -2.75 4.82
N ALA A 220 -6.67 -2.96 5.92
CA ALA A 220 -7.82 -3.88 5.93
C ALA A 220 -8.89 -3.46 4.90
N GLU A 221 -9.21 -2.16 4.82
CA GLU A 221 -10.12 -1.62 3.81
C GLU A 221 -9.59 -1.81 2.37
N VAL A 222 -8.31 -1.54 2.15
CA VAL A 222 -7.67 -1.67 0.82
C VAL A 222 -7.64 -3.12 0.34
N PHE A 223 -7.32 -4.07 1.22
CA PHE A 223 -7.19 -5.49 0.88
C PHE A 223 -8.49 -6.28 1.02
N GLY A 224 -9.59 -5.66 1.45
CA GLY A 224 -10.88 -6.32 1.66
C GLY A 224 -10.90 -7.30 2.85
N ALA A 225 -10.09 -7.06 3.87
CA ALA A 225 -10.03 -7.89 5.07
C ALA A 225 -10.83 -7.26 6.23
N ASP A 226 -11.36 -8.08 7.14
CA ASP A 226 -11.99 -7.58 8.38
C ASP A 226 -10.97 -6.92 9.32
N GLN A 227 -9.77 -7.52 9.38
CA GLN A 227 -8.65 -7.04 10.20
C GLN A 227 -7.34 -7.29 9.47
N THR A 228 -6.37 -6.39 9.67
CA THR A 228 -5.00 -6.52 9.16
C THR A 228 -4.02 -6.24 10.28
N TYR A 229 -2.94 -7.02 10.32
CA TYR A 229 -1.86 -6.88 11.31
C TYR A 229 -0.54 -6.70 10.58
N PHE A 230 0.24 -5.69 10.96
CA PHE A 230 1.56 -5.49 10.38
C PHE A 230 2.63 -6.32 11.12
N VAL A 231 3.38 -7.11 10.36
CA VAL A 231 4.40 -8.03 10.89
C VAL A 231 5.78 -7.63 10.36
N LEU A 232 6.66 -7.19 11.26
CA LEU A 232 7.99 -6.65 10.91
C LEU A 232 9.08 -7.70 10.65
N ASN A 233 8.72 -8.99 10.64
CA ASN A 233 9.66 -10.10 10.44
C ASN A 233 9.19 -11.10 9.35
N GLY A 234 8.50 -10.56 8.34
CA GLY A 234 8.02 -11.24 7.14
C GLY A 234 6.97 -12.34 7.37
N THR A 235 6.45 -12.89 6.27
CA THR A 235 5.42 -13.96 6.29
C THR A 235 5.88 -15.22 7.02
N SER A 236 7.19 -15.45 7.11
CA SER A 236 7.74 -16.52 7.96
C SER A 236 7.32 -16.40 9.42
N THR A 237 7.18 -15.19 9.93
CA THR A 237 6.70 -14.91 11.28
C THR A 237 5.17 -14.86 11.29
N SER A 238 4.53 -14.26 10.28
CA SER A 238 3.06 -14.24 10.17
C SER A 238 2.46 -15.65 10.23
N ASN A 239 3.03 -16.61 9.48
CA ASN A 239 2.64 -18.01 9.52
C ASN A 239 2.76 -18.63 10.93
N LYS A 240 3.80 -18.27 11.68
CA LYS A 240 4.01 -18.76 13.05
C LYS A 240 3.05 -18.10 14.05
N ILE A 241 2.72 -16.82 13.85
CA ILE A 241 1.70 -16.12 14.64
C ILE A 241 0.35 -16.82 14.46
N VAL A 242 -0.10 -17.03 13.22
CA VAL A 242 -1.39 -17.68 12.95
C VAL A 242 -1.42 -19.10 13.49
N THR A 243 -0.42 -19.92 13.13
CA THR A 243 -0.38 -21.32 13.58
C THR A 243 -0.26 -21.44 15.10
N GLY A 244 0.56 -20.61 15.75
CA GLY A 244 0.69 -20.58 17.21
C GLY A 244 -0.55 -20.06 17.94
N ALA A 245 -1.37 -19.23 17.30
CA ALA A 245 -2.61 -18.71 17.88
C ALA A 245 -3.74 -19.77 17.87
N VAL A 246 -3.82 -20.60 16.83
CA VAL A 246 -4.99 -21.47 16.62
C VAL A 246 -4.74 -22.96 16.88
N LEU A 247 -3.49 -23.42 16.84
CA LEU A 247 -3.14 -24.83 17.02
C LEU A 247 -2.61 -25.14 18.43
N LYS A 248 -2.90 -26.36 18.89
CA LYS A 248 -2.33 -27.01 20.07
C LYS A 248 -1.72 -28.35 19.68
N ARG A 249 -0.90 -28.88 20.59
CA ARG A 249 -0.27 -30.20 20.40
C ARG A 249 -1.33 -31.27 20.20
N GLY A 250 -1.19 -32.06 19.14
CA GLY A 250 -2.12 -33.14 18.79
C GLY A 250 -3.33 -32.70 17.96
N ASP A 251 -3.54 -31.41 17.69
CA ASP A 251 -4.56 -30.97 16.74
C ASP A 251 -4.27 -31.51 15.34
N LEU A 252 -5.30 -31.87 14.57
CA LEU A 252 -5.12 -32.24 13.17
C LEU A 252 -5.04 -30.98 12.33
N VAL A 253 -4.03 -30.91 11.45
CA VAL A 253 -3.88 -29.84 10.46
C VAL A 253 -3.95 -30.44 9.06
N LEU A 254 -4.87 -29.94 8.23
CA LEU A 254 -4.92 -30.28 6.82
C LEU A 254 -3.81 -29.50 6.12
N PHE A 255 -2.82 -30.19 5.56
CA PHE A 255 -1.53 -29.57 5.28
C PHE A 255 -1.13 -29.79 3.82
N ASP A 256 -1.13 -28.71 3.02
CA ASP A 256 -0.54 -28.74 1.69
C ASP A 256 0.93 -29.17 1.79
N ARG A 257 1.30 -30.23 1.06
CA ARG A 257 2.67 -30.75 1.09
C ARG A 257 3.69 -29.77 0.50
N ASN A 258 3.25 -28.79 -0.28
CA ASN A 258 4.07 -27.75 -0.89
C ASN A 258 4.30 -26.53 0.01
N ASN A 259 3.74 -26.51 1.23
CA ASN A 259 3.85 -25.37 2.14
C ASN A 259 5.30 -24.94 2.43
N HIS A 260 5.49 -23.62 2.59
CA HIS A 260 6.79 -23.05 2.97
C HIS A 260 7.29 -23.57 4.33
N LYS A 261 8.62 -23.61 4.52
CA LYS A 261 9.28 -24.11 5.74
C LYS A 261 8.75 -23.48 7.03
N SER A 262 8.23 -22.25 6.98
CA SER A 262 7.68 -21.57 8.15
C SER A 262 6.43 -22.23 8.71
N LEU A 263 5.58 -22.83 7.87
CA LEU A 263 4.40 -23.56 8.32
C LEU A 263 4.79 -24.91 8.93
N HIS A 264 5.81 -25.57 8.38
CA HIS A 264 6.42 -26.73 9.04
C HIS A 264 6.95 -26.38 10.43
N GLN A 265 7.65 -25.25 10.56
CA GLN A 265 8.17 -24.77 11.84
C GLN A 265 7.06 -24.40 12.82
N GLY A 266 6.08 -23.61 12.40
CA GLY A 266 4.99 -23.12 13.25
C GLY A 266 3.99 -24.20 13.64
N ALA A 267 3.35 -24.84 12.65
CA ALA A 267 2.30 -25.81 12.89
C ALA A 267 2.83 -27.15 13.42
N LEU A 268 3.85 -27.72 12.77
CA LEU A 268 4.25 -29.10 13.06
C LEU A 268 5.27 -29.18 14.19
N VAL A 269 6.29 -28.32 14.18
CA VAL A 269 7.37 -28.36 15.18
C VAL A 269 7.00 -27.62 16.47
N GLN A 270 6.61 -26.35 16.37
CA GLN A 270 6.34 -25.51 17.54
C GLN A 270 5.00 -25.85 18.20
N ALA A 271 3.90 -25.88 17.44
CA ALA A 271 2.60 -26.23 17.98
C ALA A 271 2.43 -27.74 18.21
N GLY A 272 3.15 -28.59 17.49
CA GLY A 272 3.05 -30.05 17.64
C GLY A 272 1.77 -30.62 17.03
N ALA A 273 1.22 -29.97 16.00
CA ALA A 273 0.05 -30.46 15.27
C ALA A 273 0.40 -31.69 14.42
N ILE A 274 -0.58 -32.55 14.20
CA ILE A 274 -0.46 -33.77 13.41
C ILE A 274 -0.94 -33.48 11.98
N PRO A 275 -0.06 -33.54 10.97
CA PRO A 275 -0.44 -33.22 9.60
C PRO A 275 -1.18 -34.38 8.93
N ILE A 276 -2.24 -34.04 8.21
CA ILE A 276 -2.79 -34.86 7.13
C ILE A 276 -2.40 -34.17 5.82
N PHE A 277 -1.51 -34.79 5.05
CA PHE A 277 -0.90 -34.15 3.89
C PHE A 277 -1.81 -34.23 2.66
N LEU A 278 -1.97 -33.11 1.98
CA LEU A 278 -2.56 -33.07 0.64
C LEU A 278 -1.48 -33.36 -0.41
N PRO A 279 -1.67 -34.33 -1.31
CA PRO A 279 -0.74 -34.60 -2.40
C PRO A 279 -0.81 -33.50 -3.47
N THR A 280 0.35 -33.11 -3.99
CA THR A 280 0.46 -32.14 -5.09
C THR A 280 0.88 -32.81 -6.38
N SER A 281 0.27 -32.35 -7.48
CA SER A 281 0.66 -32.75 -8.83
C SER A 281 2.05 -32.23 -9.18
N ARG A 282 2.72 -32.91 -10.10
CA ARG A 282 3.99 -32.45 -10.69
C ARG A 282 4.04 -32.78 -12.17
N ASN A 283 4.67 -31.92 -12.97
CA ASN A 283 4.91 -32.22 -14.39
C ASN A 283 6.26 -32.91 -14.61
N ALA A 284 6.56 -33.29 -15.86
CA ALA A 284 7.81 -33.98 -16.23
C ALA A 284 9.08 -33.14 -16.02
N PHE A 285 8.95 -31.81 -15.90
CA PHE A 285 10.05 -30.89 -15.59
C PHE A 285 10.29 -30.73 -14.09
N GLY A 286 9.45 -31.31 -13.24
CA GLY A 286 9.53 -31.21 -11.79
C GLY A 286 8.84 -29.97 -11.20
N MET A 287 8.12 -29.18 -12.01
CA MET A 287 7.32 -28.05 -11.50
C MET A 287 6.14 -28.58 -10.70
N ILE A 288 5.86 -27.93 -9.57
CA ILE A 288 4.79 -28.33 -8.67
C ILE A 288 3.49 -27.64 -9.09
N GLY A 289 2.49 -28.45 -9.40
CA GLY A 289 1.15 -27.99 -9.76
C GLY A 289 0.22 -27.92 -8.55
N ALA A 290 -1.08 -27.90 -8.83
CA ALA A 290 -2.13 -27.89 -7.82
C ALA A 290 -2.18 -29.22 -7.03
N VAL A 291 -2.77 -29.17 -5.83
CA VAL A 291 -3.26 -30.36 -5.12
C VAL A 291 -4.25 -31.11 -6.01
N ASP A 292 -4.13 -32.44 -6.03
CA ASP A 292 -5.01 -33.30 -6.82
C ASP A 292 -6.49 -33.08 -6.43
N TRP A 293 -7.37 -32.88 -7.41
CA TRP A 293 -8.73 -32.40 -7.14
C TRP A 293 -9.56 -33.34 -6.25
N GLN A 294 -9.36 -34.66 -6.38
CA GLN A 294 -10.01 -35.69 -5.58
C GLN A 294 -9.49 -35.72 -4.13
N ALA A 295 -8.30 -35.19 -3.87
CA ALA A 295 -7.74 -35.17 -2.51
C ALA A 295 -8.46 -34.17 -1.59
N TRP A 296 -9.29 -33.28 -2.15
CA TRP A 296 -10.16 -32.39 -1.38
C TRP A 296 -11.48 -33.05 -0.94
N ASP A 297 -11.79 -34.26 -1.43
CA ASP A 297 -13.05 -34.94 -1.09
C ASP A 297 -13.07 -35.40 0.37
N GLU A 298 -14.20 -35.19 1.04
CA GLU A 298 -14.38 -35.49 2.46
C GLU A 298 -14.08 -36.96 2.78
N ASP A 299 -14.59 -37.90 1.98
CA ASP A 299 -14.36 -39.33 2.18
C ASP A 299 -12.87 -39.67 2.14
N TYR A 300 -12.15 -39.08 1.19
CA TYR A 300 -10.70 -39.23 1.06
C TYR A 300 -9.98 -38.67 2.28
N LEU A 301 -10.32 -37.45 2.72
CA LEU A 301 -9.69 -36.80 3.87
C LEU A 301 -9.93 -37.59 5.17
N ARG A 302 -11.16 -38.07 5.39
CA ARG A 302 -11.48 -38.92 6.55
C ARG A 302 -10.75 -40.25 6.50
N GLU A 303 -10.58 -40.83 5.31
CA GLU A 303 -9.74 -42.02 5.12
C GLU A 303 -8.26 -41.74 5.44
N GLN A 304 -7.70 -40.60 5.02
CA GLN A 304 -6.32 -40.23 5.38
C GLN A 304 -6.14 -40.10 6.90
N ILE A 305 -7.13 -39.57 7.63
CA ILE A 305 -7.11 -39.55 9.10
C ILE A 305 -7.08 -40.97 9.66
N ARG A 306 -7.93 -41.88 9.15
CA ARG A 306 -7.97 -43.29 9.59
C ARG A 306 -6.68 -44.05 9.30
N ASN A 307 -5.96 -43.69 8.24
CA ASN A 307 -4.76 -44.39 7.80
C ASN A 307 -3.45 -43.74 8.33
N SER A 308 -3.49 -42.52 8.85
CA SER A 308 -2.29 -41.80 9.28
C SER A 308 -1.63 -42.44 10.52
N PRO A 309 -0.37 -42.90 10.49
CA PRO A 309 0.26 -43.53 11.66
C PRO A 309 0.45 -42.59 12.85
N LEU A 310 0.34 -41.27 12.63
CA LEU A 310 0.48 -40.25 13.67
C LEU A 310 -0.82 -39.98 14.43
N VAL A 311 -1.95 -40.47 13.93
CA VAL A 311 -3.26 -40.32 14.58
C VAL A 311 -3.55 -41.57 15.40
N GLU A 312 -3.49 -41.44 16.73
CA GLU A 312 -3.75 -42.56 17.65
C GLU A 312 -5.25 -42.90 17.71
N ASP A 313 -6.10 -41.89 17.87
CA ASP A 313 -7.55 -42.04 17.90
C ASP A 313 -8.17 -41.89 16.50
N ARG A 314 -8.58 -43.02 15.93
CA ARG A 314 -9.20 -43.11 14.60
C ARG A 314 -10.60 -42.54 14.54
N GLU A 315 -11.31 -42.47 15.66
CA GLU A 315 -12.66 -41.91 15.74
C GLU A 315 -12.68 -40.41 15.50
N ARG A 316 -11.52 -39.74 15.61
CA ARG A 316 -11.35 -38.34 15.16
C ARG A 316 -11.75 -38.14 13.70
N SER A 317 -11.68 -39.18 12.87
CA SER A 317 -12.16 -39.12 11.47
C SER A 317 -13.68 -38.98 11.34
N ASN A 318 -14.45 -39.18 12.41
CA ASN A 318 -15.92 -39.06 12.43
C ASN A 318 -16.39 -37.71 13.00
N ALA A 319 -15.47 -36.88 13.51
CA ALA A 319 -15.81 -35.53 13.99
C ALA A 319 -16.40 -34.68 12.86
N GLU A 320 -17.37 -33.82 13.17
CA GLU A 320 -17.95 -32.91 12.17
C GLU A 320 -16.87 -32.04 11.52
N ARG A 321 -15.97 -31.48 12.34
CA ARG A 321 -14.83 -30.65 11.94
C ARG A 321 -13.52 -31.27 12.43
N PRO A 322 -12.95 -32.26 11.71
CA PRO A 322 -11.78 -32.97 12.21
C PRO A 322 -10.50 -32.11 12.21
N PHE A 323 -10.42 -31.08 11.37
CA PHE A 323 -9.23 -30.25 11.22
C PHE A 323 -9.36 -28.94 12.00
N ARG A 324 -8.36 -28.64 12.83
CA ARG A 324 -8.29 -27.35 13.51
C ARG A 324 -7.88 -26.22 12.56
N LEU A 325 -7.01 -26.52 11.60
CA LEU A 325 -6.53 -25.57 10.61
C LEU A 325 -6.28 -26.30 9.29
N ALA A 326 -6.64 -25.68 8.17
CA ALA A 326 -6.08 -26.01 6.87
C ALA A 326 -4.98 -25.00 6.52
N CYS A 327 -3.80 -25.46 6.12
CA CYS A 327 -2.70 -24.63 5.64
C CYS A 327 -2.50 -24.90 4.15
N ILE A 328 -2.86 -23.94 3.31
CA ILE A 328 -2.84 -24.07 1.85
C ILE A 328 -1.99 -22.96 1.26
N GLN A 329 -1.05 -23.30 0.38
CA GLN A 329 -0.23 -22.31 -0.31
C GLN A 329 -0.95 -21.78 -1.55
N LEU A 330 -1.05 -20.46 -1.70
CA LEU A 330 -1.75 -19.82 -2.82
C LEU A 330 -1.00 -18.57 -3.28
N ALA A 331 -0.51 -18.44 -4.50
CA ALA A 331 -0.32 -19.47 -5.51
C ALA A 331 0.80 -20.45 -5.15
N THR A 332 0.95 -21.51 -5.93
CA THR A 332 2.22 -22.23 -5.98
C THR A 332 3.34 -21.29 -6.43
N TYR A 333 4.59 -21.63 -6.12
CA TYR A 333 5.75 -20.82 -6.54
C TYR A 333 5.78 -20.58 -8.06
N ASP A 334 5.37 -21.58 -8.84
CA ASP A 334 5.33 -21.52 -10.31
C ASP A 334 4.06 -20.86 -10.88
N GLY A 335 3.19 -20.30 -10.03
CA GLY A 335 2.03 -19.51 -10.45
C GLY A 335 0.74 -20.31 -10.71
N THR A 336 0.60 -21.51 -10.14
CA THR A 336 -0.70 -22.21 -10.15
C THR A 336 -1.61 -21.65 -9.07
N ILE A 337 -2.78 -21.16 -9.47
CA ILE A 337 -3.73 -20.45 -8.61
C ILE A 337 -4.98 -21.30 -8.43
N TYR A 338 -5.42 -21.49 -7.19
CA TYR A 338 -6.66 -22.21 -6.90
C TYR A 338 -7.86 -21.30 -7.06
N ASN A 339 -8.99 -21.88 -7.48
CA ASN A 339 -10.28 -21.26 -7.23
C ASN A 339 -10.61 -21.45 -5.75
N VAL A 340 -10.46 -20.38 -4.96
CA VAL A 340 -10.60 -20.38 -3.51
C VAL A 340 -12.02 -20.79 -3.10
N ARG A 341 -13.03 -20.28 -3.80
CA ARG A 341 -14.44 -20.58 -3.54
C ARG A 341 -14.73 -22.08 -3.61
N LYS A 342 -14.29 -22.74 -4.69
CA LYS A 342 -14.48 -24.19 -4.89
C LYS A 342 -13.72 -25.04 -3.89
N VAL A 343 -12.54 -24.60 -3.45
CA VAL A 343 -11.81 -25.32 -2.39
C VAL A 343 -12.56 -25.17 -1.06
N LEU A 344 -13.03 -23.97 -0.70
CA LEU A 344 -13.81 -23.76 0.52
C LEU A 344 -15.13 -24.54 0.52
N GLU A 345 -15.80 -24.69 -0.62
CA GLU A 345 -16.98 -25.57 -0.76
C GLU A 345 -16.69 -27.03 -0.42
N LYS A 346 -15.45 -27.52 -0.63
CA LYS A 346 -15.03 -28.89 -0.32
C LYS A 346 -14.61 -29.11 1.13
N ILE A 347 -13.90 -28.15 1.72
CA ILE A 347 -13.23 -28.34 3.03
C ILE A 347 -13.67 -27.40 4.13
N GLY A 348 -14.42 -26.33 3.83
CA GLY A 348 -14.78 -25.30 4.80
C GLY A 348 -15.66 -25.82 5.95
N HIS A 349 -16.50 -26.82 5.69
CA HIS A 349 -17.28 -27.50 6.72
C HIS A 349 -16.46 -28.48 7.57
N LEU A 350 -15.24 -28.84 7.15
CA LEU A 350 -14.36 -29.79 7.86
C LEU A 350 -13.28 -29.10 8.72
N CYS A 351 -13.02 -27.81 8.50
CA CYS A 351 -11.88 -27.09 9.06
C CYS A 351 -12.31 -25.87 9.88
N ASP A 352 -12.00 -25.79 11.17
CA ASP A 352 -12.32 -24.59 11.99
C ASP A 352 -11.78 -23.29 11.39
N TYR A 353 -10.56 -23.32 10.86
CA TYR A 353 -9.91 -22.21 10.18
C TYR A 353 -9.24 -22.68 8.89
N VAL A 354 -9.11 -21.77 7.93
CA VAL A 354 -8.33 -21.96 6.71
C VAL A 354 -7.33 -20.83 6.59
N LEU A 355 -6.05 -21.17 6.53
CA LEU A 355 -4.96 -20.25 6.24
C LEU A 355 -4.53 -20.44 4.78
N TRP A 356 -4.68 -19.35 4.03
CA TRP A 356 -4.13 -19.19 2.69
C TRP A 356 -2.79 -18.45 2.80
N ASP A 357 -1.68 -19.12 2.47
CA ASP A 357 -0.36 -18.50 2.43
C ASP A 357 -0.17 -17.78 1.10
N GLU A 358 -0.53 -16.49 1.08
CA GLU A 358 -0.52 -15.60 -0.09
C GLU A 358 0.77 -14.81 -0.33
N ALA A 359 1.90 -15.30 0.21
CA ALA A 359 3.18 -14.60 0.10
C ALA A 359 3.60 -14.21 -1.34
N TRP A 360 3.15 -14.98 -2.35
CA TRP A 360 3.51 -14.77 -3.76
C TRP A 360 2.47 -13.99 -4.57
N ILE A 361 1.26 -13.80 -4.06
CA ILE A 361 0.13 -13.29 -4.86
C ILE A 361 -0.71 -12.23 -4.14
N GLY A 362 -0.12 -11.47 -3.20
CA GLY A 362 -0.84 -10.41 -2.48
C GLY A 362 -1.43 -9.29 -3.34
N TYR A 363 -1.21 -9.29 -4.66
CA TYR A 363 -1.86 -8.39 -5.61
C TYR A 363 -3.19 -8.91 -6.18
N ASN A 364 -3.58 -10.16 -5.88
CA ASN A 364 -4.77 -10.80 -6.44
C ASN A 364 -6.07 -10.05 -6.11
N ALA A 365 -6.13 -9.31 -5.01
CA ALA A 365 -7.27 -8.49 -4.64
C ALA A 365 -7.56 -7.32 -5.61
N PHE A 366 -6.61 -6.94 -6.47
CA PHE A 366 -6.69 -5.70 -7.25
C PHE A 366 -6.94 -5.90 -8.75
N HIS A 367 -7.14 -7.13 -9.22
CA HIS A 367 -7.33 -7.40 -10.65
C HIS A 367 -8.46 -8.42 -10.90
N PRO A 368 -9.46 -8.11 -11.76
CA PRO A 368 -10.64 -8.97 -12.00
C PRO A 368 -10.33 -10.39 -12.50
N LEU A 369 -9.14 -10.60 -13.06
CA LEU A 369 -8.67 -11.94 -13.44
C LEU A 369 -8.68 -12.93 -12.26
N PHE A 370 -8.56 -12.44 -11.03
CA PHE A 370 -8.49 -13.24 -9.82
C PHE A 370 -9.80 -13.28 -9.03
N ASP A 371 -10.92 -12.87 -9.64
CA ASP A 371 -12.26 -13.07 -9.06
C ASP A 371 -12.45 -14.56 -8.71
N ASP A 372 -12.96 -14.86 -7.52
CA ASP A 372 -13.01 -16.20 -6.89
C ASP A 372 -11.66 -16.88 -6.57
N HIS A 373 -10.53 -16.21 -6.81
CA HIS A 373 -9.17 -16.71 -6.56
C HIS A 373 -8.42 -15.92 -5.47
N SER A 374 -9.09 -14.98 -4.81
CA SER A 374 -8.59 -14.27 -3.63
C SER A 374 -9.51 -14.54 -2.42
N PRO A 375 -8.99 -14.98 -1.27
CA PRO A 375 -9.76 -15.20 -0.05
C PRO A 375 -10.39 -13.93 0.52
N CYS A 376 -9.74 -12.78 0.33
CA CYS A 376 -10.23 -11.50 0.88
C CYS A 376 -11.20 -10.79 -0.07
N ALA A 377 -11.09 -11.00 -1.39
CA ALA A 377 -12.00 -10.38 -2.36
C ALA A 377 -13.35 -11.11 -2.52
N SER A 378 -13.48 -12.35 -2.02
CA SER A 378 -14.69 -13.18 -2.18
C SER A 378 -15.93 -12.73 -1.38
N THR A 379 -15.96 -11.49 -0.87
CA THR A 379 -17.01 -10.96 0.00
C THR A 379 -17.57 -9.59 -0.40
N ILE A 380 -17.31 -9.11 -1.62
CA ILE A 380 -17.94 -7.89 -2.16
C ILE A 380 -19.16 -8.21 -3.02
#